data_AF-A0A9P5K0D9-F1
#
_entry.id   AF-A0A9P5K0D9-F1
#
_cell.length_a   1.000
_cell.length_b   1.000
_cell.length_c   1.000
_cell.angle_alpha   90.00
_cell.angle_beta   90.00
_cell.angle_gamma   90.00
#
_symmetry.space_group_name_H-M   'P 1'
#
loop_
_entity.id
_entity.type
_entity.pdbx_description
1 polymer ?
#
loop_
_entity_poly.entity_id
_entity_poly.type
_entity_poly.pdbx_seq_one_letter_code
_entity_poly.pdbx_strand_id
1 'polypeptide(L)'
;MSTEQSMIQNTDAASSGQGPNQLPKTCVACKSPFDRNQELERHTQSFHLPYSVYCPHSCCNWRGPRIDELRTHYAKHLGQHEESAELDEYLIYDVKMVLDWIKNAKRGDFIRTAQNWALELVRQKTNELGKHEWLNDLGCCLEERERRAQHPRRRRASKKKNGDPSPGY
;
A
#
# COMPACT_ATOMS: atom_id res chain seq x y z
N MET A 1 34.73 41.46 -31.23
CA MET A 1 33.38 41.62 -30.66
C MET A 1 33.18 40.47 -29.68
N SER A 2 33.28 40.80 -28.40
CA SER A 2 33.31 39.86 -27.27
C SER A 2 31.93 39.25 -27.03
N THR A 3 31.87 37.93 -26.84
CA THR A 3 30.64 37.25 -26.37
C THR A 3 30.91 36.76 -24.96
N GLU A 4 30.24 37.38 -23.99
CA GLU A 4 30.32 37.07 -22.57
C GLU A 4 29.66 35.73 -22.26
N GLN A 5 30.39 34.84 -21.59
CA GLN A 5 29.88 33.66 -20.92
C GLN A 5 29.29 34.08 -19.57
N SER A 6 28.01 33.76 -19.32
CA SER A 6 27.42 33.84 -17.98
C SER A 6 26.92 32.45 -17.58
N MET A 7 27.64 31.82 -16.66
CA MET A 7 27.20 30.63 -15.93
C MET A 7 26.51 31.09 -14.66
N ILE A 8 25.19 30.95 -14.60
CA ILE A 8 24.42 31.11 -13.36
C ILE A 8 24.30 29.73 -12.71
N GLN A 9 24.91 29.60 -11.52
CA GLN A 9 24.77 28.47 -10.62
C GLN A 9 23.46 28.62 -9.85
N ASN A 10 22.49 27.74 -10.07
CA ASN A 10 21.32 27.63 -9.21
C ASN A 10 21.45 26.36 -8.36
N THR A 11 21.92 26.55 -7.14
CA THR A 11 21.83 25.58 -6.04
C THR A 11 20.57 25.90 -5.25
N ASP A 12 19.46 25.24 -5.57
CA ASP A 12 18.25 25.35 -4.74
C ASP A 12 18.18 24.19 -3.76
N ALA A 13 18.35 24.60 -2.50
CA ALA A 13 18.28 23.82 -1.30
C ALA A 13 16.93 23.09 -1.17
N ALA A 14 17.00 21.84 -0.72
CA ALA A 14 15.88 21.07 -0.23
C ALA A 14 15.24 21.76 0.99
N SER A 15 14.28 22.65 0.72
CA SER A 15 13.46 23.29 1.73
C SER A 15 12.44 22.29 2.28
N SER A 16 12.83 21.64 3.38
CA SER A 16 11.94 20.82 4.20
C SER A 16 11.04 21.73 5.04
N GLY A 17 10.14 22.45 4.37
CA GLY A 17 9.16 23.32 5.01
C GLY A 17 8.04 22.51 5.66
N GLN A 18 8.11 22.31 6.97
CA GLN A 18 6.94 21.93 7.77
C GLN A 18 6.04 23.16 7.94
N GLY A 19 5.12 23.33 7.00
CA GLY A 19 4.03 24.31 7.05
C GLY A 19 2.90 23.91 8.02
N PRO A 20 1.93 24.82 8.24
CA PRO A 20 1.10 24.88 9.45
C PRO A 20 0.14 23.71 9.58
N ASN A 21 0.16 23.09 10.77
CA ASN A 21 -0.92 22.35 11.45
C ASN A 21 -1.98 21.74 10.52
N GLN A 22 -1.59 20.76 9.70
CA GLN A 22 -2.55 19.98 8.92
C GLN A 22 -3.37 19.11 9.87
N LEU A 23 -4.69 19.30 9.85
CA LEU A 23 -5.63 18.44 10.58
C LEU A 23 -5.37 16.97 10.24
N PRO A 24 -5.36 16.07 11.24
CA PRO A 24 -5.16 14.64 11.02
C PRO A 24 -6.17 14.10 10.00
N LYS A 25 -5.66 13.36 9.02
CA LYS A 25 -6.49 12.75 8.00
C LYS A 25 -7.04 11.45 8.56
N THR A 26 -8.36 11.30 8.60
CA THR A 26 -8.98 10.13 9.21
C THR A 26 -9.48 9.18 8.13
N CYS A 27 -9.30 7.88 8.36
CA CYS A 27 -9.90 6.87 7.51
C CYS A 27 -11.42 6.93 7.64
N VAL A 28 -12.12 7.07 6.52
CA VAL A 28 -13.59 7.15 6.52
C VAL A 28 -14.25 5.87 7.03
N ALA A 29 -13.61 4.71 6.85
CA ALA A 29 -14.12 3.40 7.28
C ALA A 29 -13.89 3.14 8.77
N CYS A 30 -12.64 3.19 9.25
CA CYS A 30 -12.30 2.82 10.63
C CYS A 30 -11.94 4.00 11.55
N LYS A 31 -12.00 5.24 11.04
CA LYS A 31 -11.67 6.49 11.76
C LYS A 31 -10.24 6.59 12.29
N SER A 32 -9.33 5.68 11.90
CA SER A 32 -7.91 5.79 12.26
C SER A 32 -7.30 7.09 11.74
N PRO A 33 -6.55 7.84 12.57
CA PRO A 33 -5.88 9.07 12.16
C PRO A 33 -4.54 8.79 11.47
N PHE A 34 -4.18 9.63 10.51
CA PHE A 34 -2.94 9.60 9.75
C PHE A 34 -2.41 11.02 9.53
N ASP A 35 -1.10 11.17 9.53
CA ASP A 35 -0.44 12.46 9.31
C ASP A 35 -0.37 12.80 7.82
N ARG A 36 -0.28 11.79 6.94
CA ARG A 36 -0.12 11.96 5.49
C ARG A 36 -1.20 11.25 4.67
N ASN A 37 -1.58 11.86 3.54
CA ASN A 37 -2.50 11.25 2.56
C ASN A 37 -2.03 9.88 2.09
N GLN A 38 -0.74 9.76 1.78
CA GLN A 38 -0.15 8.51 1.31
C GLN A 38 -0.28 7.37 2.34
N GLU A 39 -0.21 7.69 3.64
CA GLU A 39 -0.37 6.71 4.70
C GLU A 39 -1.83 6.25 4.82
N LEU A 40 -2.77 7.19 4.71
CA LEU A 40 -4.20 6.91 4.67
C LEU A 40 -4.58 6.06 3.44
N GLU A 41 -4.05 6.38 2.25
CA GLU A 41 -4.29 5.60 1.03
C GLU A 41 -3.76 4.17 1.17
N ARG A 42 -2.51 4.02 1.62
CA ARG A 42 -1.90 2.71 1.88
C ARG A 42 -2.72 1.92 2.90
N HIS A 43 -3.18 2.57 3.97
CA HIS A 43 -4.05 1.93 4.95
C HIS A 43 -5.37 1.45 4.32
N THR A 44 -6.03 2.31 3.55
CA THR A 44 -7.30 1.98 2.89
C THR A 44 -7.13 0.79 1.94
N GLN A 45 -6.07 0.81 1.12
CA GLN A 45 -5.71 -0.28 0.22
C GLN A 45 -5.42 -1.60 0.94
N SER A 46 -4.67 -1.56 2.05
CA SER A 46 -4.28 -2.78 2.77
C SER A 46 -5.40 -3.39 3.60
N PHE A 47 -6.26 -2.57 4.19
CA PHE A 47 -7.21 -3.01 5.23
C PHE A 47 -8.67 -2.98 4.81
N HIS A 48 -9.05 -2.10 3.87
CA HIS A 48 -10.45 -1.90 3.51
C HIS A 48 -10.77 -2.34 2.08
N LEU A 49 -9.76 -2.61 1.25
CA LEU A 49 -9.95 -3.14 -0.09
C LEU A 49 -9.53 -4.61 -0.19
N PRO A 50 -10.12 -5.37 -1.13
CA PRO A 50 -9.62 -6.68 -1.50
C PRO A 50 -8.15 -6.65 -1.92
N TYR A 51 -7.52 -7.82 -2.04
CA TYR A 51 -6.20 -7.88 -2.65
C TYR A 51 -6.30 -7.46 -4.11
N SER A 52 -5.37 -6.59 -4.52
CA SER A 52 -5.36 -5.97 -5.85
C SER A 52 -4.28 -6.53 -6.75
N VAL A 53 -3.38 -7.36 -6.22
CA VAL A 53 -2.29 -7.96 -6.99
C VAL A 53 -2.17 -9.45 -6.70
N TYR A 54 -1.68 -10.19 -7.68
CA TYR A 54 -1.42 -11.62 -7.56
C TYR A 54 -0.02 -11.98 -8.04
N CYS A 55 0.49 -13.13 -7.57
CA CYS A 55 1.73 -13.69 -8.10
C CYS A 55 1.46 -14.45 -9.41
N PRO A 56 2.19 -14.15 -10.50
CA PRO A 56 2.02 -14.83 -11.78
C PRO A 56 2.60 -16.25 -11.81
N HIS A 57 3.45 -16.60 -10.84
CA HIS A 57 4.05 -17.92 -10.78
C HIS A 57 2.95 -19.00 -10.67
N SER A 58 2.98 -19.98 -11.58
CA SER A 58 1.87 -20.93 -11.80
C SER A 58 1.49 -21.73 -10.55
N CYS A 59 2.46 -22.18 -9.76
CA CYS A 59 2.22 -22.90 -8.50
C CYS A 59 2.09 -21.98 -7.26
N CYS A 60 2.02 -20.66 -7.45
CA CYS A 60 1.90 -19.72 -6.34
C CYS A 60 0.47 -19.18 -6.20
N ASN A 61 -0.06 -19.31 -4.98
CA ASN A 61 -1.37 -18.78 -4.60
C ASN A 61 -1.29 -17.44 -3.85
N TRP A 62 -0.12 -16.82 -3.84
CA TRP A 62 0.08 -15.56 -3.13
C TRP A 62 -0.67 -14.42 -3.82
N ARG A 63 -1.29 -13.58 -2.98
CA ARG A 63 -1.95 -12.34 -3.34
C ARG A 63 -1.64 -11.28 -2.29
N GLY A 64 -1.69 -10.02 -2.70
CA GLY A 64 -1.35 -8.91 -1.83
C GLY A 64 -2.16 -7.66 -2.12
N PRO A 65 -2.09 -6.68 -1.20
CA PRO A 65 -2.79 -5.43 -1.37
C PRO A 65 -2.04 -4.48 -2.31
N ARG A 66 -0.72 -4.65 -2.51
CA ARG A 66 0.17 -3.66 -3.13
C ARG A 66 1.26 -4.28 -4.00
N ILE A 67 1.71 -3.53 -5.01
CA ILE A 67 2.74 -3.97 -5.97
C ILE A 67 4.13 -4.14 -5.33
N ASP A 68 4.49 -3.36 -4.31
CA ASP A 68 5.78 -3.48 -3.61
C ASP A 68 5.85 -4.76 -2.76
N GLU A 69 4.72 -5.18 -2.19
CA GLU A 69 4.59 -6.48 -1.54
C GLU A 69 4.72 -7.62 -2.56
N LEU A 70 4.14 -7.46 -3.76
CA LEU A 70 4.34 -8.42 -4.86
C LEU A 70 5.80 -8.49 -5.27
N ARG A 71 6.51 -7.37 -5.45
CA ARG A 71 7.94 -7.37 -5.77
C ARG A 71 8.76 -8.15 -4.75
N THR A 72 8.52 -7.88 -3.46
CA THR A 72 9.20 -8.56 -2.36
C THR A 72 8.88 -10.05 -2.33
N HIS A 73 7.62 -10.41 -2.59
CA HIS A 73 7.21 -11.81 -2.70
C HIS A 73 7.85 -12.49 -3.91
N TYR A 74 7.78 -11.86 -5.08
CA TYR A 74 8.23 -12.40 -6.36
C TYR A 74 9.74 -12.63 -6.41
N ALA A 75 10.52 -11.80 -5.72
CA ALA A 75 11.95 -12.02 -5.54
C ALA A 75 12.30 -13.40 -4.94
N LYS A 76 11.36 -14.03 -4.20
CA LYS A 76 11.54 -15.38 -3.64
C LYS A 76 11.40 -16.48 -4.68
N HIS A 77 10.67 -16.23 -5.76
CA HIS A 77 10.57 -17.17 -6.88
C HIS A 77 11.77 -17.05 -7.80
N LEU A 78 12.28 -15.83 -7.98
CA LEU A 78 13.32 -15.57 -8.96
C LEU A 78 14.67 -16.14 -8.57
N GLY A 79 15.08 -16.11 -7.29
CA GLY A 79 16.39 -16.60 -6.86
C GLY A 79 17.60 -15.83 -7.44
N GLN A 80 17.53 -15.33 -8.68
CA GLN A 80 18.52 -14.58 -9.43
C GLN A 80 17.80 -13.78 -10.54
N HIS A 81 17.87 -12.45 -10.45
CA HIS A 81 17.98 -11.50 -11.56
C HIS A 81 17.17 -11.77 -12.85
N GLU A 82 15.86 -11.56 -12.83
CA GLU A 82 15.12 -11.14 -14.03
C GLU A 82 14.40 -9.83 -13.73
N GLU A 83 14.83 -8.80 -14.45
CA GLU A 83 14.34 -7.43 -14.35
C GLU A 83 13.25 -7.24 -15.39
N SER A 84 12.12 -6.68 -14.94
CA SER A 84 11.11 -6.03 -15.80
C SER A 84 10.15 -6.93 -16.59
N ALA A 85 9.46 -7.86 -15.92
CA ALA A 85 8.05 -8.06 -16.31
C ALA A 85 7.27 -6.80 -15.89
N GLU A 86 6.47 -6.24 -16.81
CA GLU A 86 5.56 -5.14 -16.48
C GLU A 86 4.56 -5.63 -15.43
N LEU A 87 4.81 -5.29 -14.16
CA LEU A 87 4.03 -5.76 -13.01
C LEU A 87 2.56 -5.31 -13.05
N ASP A 88 2.23 -4.37 -13.93
CA ASP A 88 0.88 -3.89 -14.16
C ASP A 88 -0.02 -5.00 -14.74
N GLU A 89 0.55 -6.01 -15.42
CA GLU A 89 -0.18 -7.21 -15.86
C GLU A 89 -0.70 -8.06 -14.70
N TYR A 90 -0.09 -7.91 -13.52
CA TYR A 90 -0.42 -8.68 -12.32
C TYR A 90 -1.39 -7.96 -11.39
N LEU A 91 -1.95 -6.84 -11.85
CA LEU A 91 -3.07 -6.16 -11.22
C LEU A 91 -4.36 -6.96 -11.46
N ILE A 92 -5.10 -7.15 -10.39
CA ILE A 92 -6.48 -7.63 -10.42
C ILE A 92 -7.41 -6.47 -10.80
N TYR A 93 -7.13 -5.28 -10.27
CA TYR A 93 -7.84 -4.04 -10.60
C TYR A 93 -6.97 -2.82 -10.31
N ASP A 94 -7.29 -1.69 -10.94
CA ASP A 94 -6.64 -0.39 -10.66
C ASP A 94 -7.10 0.16 -9.31
N VAL A 95 -6.23 0.07 -8.30
CA VAL A 95 -6.49 0.59 -6.95
C VAL A 95 -6.61 2.10 -6.94
N LYS A 96 -5.83 2.81 -7.76
CA LYS A 96 -5.84 4.27 -7.78
C LYS A 96 -7.21 4.76 -8.21
N MET A 97 -7.79 4.13 -9.22
CA MET A 97 -9.15 4.42 -9.65
C MET A 97 -10.17 4.22 -8.52
N VAL A 98 -10.09 3.11 -7.77
CA VAL A 98 -10.98 2.84 -6.62
C VAL A 98 -10.79 3.88 -5.51
N LEU A 99 -9.56 4.25 -5.19
CA LEU A 99 -9.27 5.25 -4.17
C LEU A 99 -9.76 6.64 -4.59
N ASP A 100 -9.58 7.03 -5.84
CA ASP A 100 -10.05 8.31 -6.35
C ASP A 100 -11.58 8.36 -6.37
N TRP A 101 -12.23 7.24 -6.67
CA TRP A 101 -13.67 7.07 -6.49
C TRP A 101 -14.11 7.28 -5.04
N ILE A 102 -13.43 6.66 -4.07
CA ILE A 102 -13.72 6.83 -2.63
C ILE A 102 -13.51 8.29 -2.19
N LYS A 103 -12.44 8.95 -2.65
CA LYS A 103 -12.14 10.35 -2.28
C LYS A 103 -13.18 11.34 -2.81
N ASN A 104 -13.64 11.13 -4.04
CA ASN A 104 -14.59 12.02 -4.70
C ASN A 104 -16.06 11.71 -4.35
N ALA A 105 -16.30 10.68 -3.54
CA ALA A 105 -17.63 10.29 -3.11
C ALA A 105 -18.27 11.36 -2.21
N LYS A 106 -19.48 11.80 -2.58
CA LYS A 106 -20.27 12.76 -1.78
C LYS A 106 -21.11 12.10 -0.68
N ARG A 107 -21.19 10.77 -0.63
CA ARG A 107 -22.06 10.00 0.28
C ARG A 107 -21.28 8.92 1.03
N GLY A 108 -21.73 8.60 2.25
CA GLY A 108 -21.03 7.68 3.16
C GLY A 108 -21.16 6.19 2.82
N ASP A 109 -22.11 5.81 1.98
CA ASP A 109 -22.32 4.44 1.49
C ASP A 109 -21.30 4.00 0.43
N PHE A 110 -20.54 4.95 -0.11
CA PHE A 110 -19.70 4.73 -1.27
C PHE A 110 -18.52 3.79 -1.03
N ILE A 111 -18.05 3.66 0.21
CA ILE A 111 -17.00 2.69 0.58
C ILE A 111 -17.47 1.28 0.25
N ARG A 112 -18.70 0.94 0.63
CA ARG A 112 -19.27 -0.39 0.39
C ARG A 112 -19.49 -0.65 -1.10
N THR A 113 -19.91 0.37 -1.84
CA THR A 113 -20.02 0.29 -3.30
C THR A 113 -18.67 0.04 -3.97
N ALA A 114 -17.63 0.78 -3.58
CA ALA A 114 -16.27 0.61 -4.08
C ALA A 114 -15.69 -0.77 -3.72
N GLN A 115 -15.96 -1.26 -2.51
CA GLN A 115 -15.58 -2.62 -2.08
C GLN A 115 -16.27 -3.69 -2.92
N ASN A 116 -17.59 -3.58 -3.12
CA ASN A 116 -18.35 -4.54 -3.93
C ASN A 116 -17.86 -4.58 -5.38
N TRP A 117 -17.57 -3.41 -5.95
CA TRP A 117 -17.00 -3.31 -7.29
C TRP A 117 -15.62 -3.97 -7.38
N ALA A 118 -14.75 -3.72 -6.40
CA ALA A 118 -13.43 -4.38 -6.33
C ALA A 118 -13.57 -5.91 -6.16
N LEU A 119 -14.52 -6.38 -5.35
CA LEU A 119 -14.81 -7.81 -5.19
C LEU A 119 -15.29 -8.45 -6.49
N GLU A 120 -16.11 -7.75 -7.27
CA GLU A 120 -16.57 -8.25 -8.57
C GLU A 120 -15.41 -8.39 -9.56
N LEU A 121 -14.47 -7.43 -9.60
CA LEU A 121 -13.27 -7.57 -10.42
C LEU A 121 -12.36 -8.70 -9.96
N VAL A 122 -12.23 -8.90 -8.65
CA VAL A 122 -11.51 -10.08 -8.14
C VAL A 122 -12.19 -11.36 -8.63
N ARG A 123 -13.52 -11.43 -8.59
CA ARG A 123 -14.28 -12.58 -9.09
C ARG A 123 -14.04 -12.83 -10.57
N GLN A 124 -14.11 -11.79 -11.40
CA GLN A 124 -13.83 -11.89 -12.84
C GLN A 124 -12.41 -12.41 -13.08
N LYS A 125 -11.41 -11.80 -12.42
CA LYS A 125 -10.01 -12.21 -12.56
C LYS A 125 -9.76 -13.63 -12.08
N THR A 126 -10.41 -14.07 -11.01
CA THR A 126 -10.30 -15.46 -10.54
C THR A 126 -10.83 -16.46 -11.55
N ASN A 127 -11.89 -16.12 -12.27
CA ASN A 127 -12.45 -16.98 -13.31
C ASN A 127 -11.53 -17.03 -14.53
N GLU A 128 -10.96 -15.90 -14.95
CA GLU A 128 -9.97 -15.85 -16.04
C GLU A 128 -8.73 -16.71 -15.73
N LEU A 129 -8.27 -16.70 -14.48
CA LEU A 129 -7.08 -17.43 -14.04
C LEU A 129 -7.35 -18.89 -13.63
N GLY A 130 -8.62 -19.31 -13.58
CA GLY A 130 -9.01 -20.64 -13.07
C GLY A 130 -8.71 -20.87 -11.58
N LYS A 131 -8.53 -19.79 -10.79
CA LYS A 131 -8.16 -19.83 -9.36
C LYS A 131 -9.38 -19.61 -8.47
N HIS A 132 -10.40 -20.47 -8.57
CA HIS A 132 -11.67 -20.27 -7.85
C HIS A 132 -11.53 -20.33 -6.32
N GLU A 133 -10.51 -21.01 -5.79
CA GLU A 133 -10.22 -21.07 -4.36
C GLU A 133 -10.01 -19.69 -3.75
N TRP A 134 -9.65 -18.70 -4.57
CA TRP A 134 -9.46 -17.33 -4.16
C TRP A 134 -10.72 -16.64 -3.63
N LEU A 135 -11.90 -17.12 -4.01
CA LEU A 135 -13.19 -16.60 -3.58
C LEU A 135 -13.48 -16.96 -2.11
N ASN A 136 -12.93 -18.07 -1.62
CA ASN A 136 -13.11 -18.50 -0.23
C ASN A 136 -12.40 -17.56 0.76
N ASP A 137 -11.29 -16.95 0.33
CA ASP A 137 -10.50 -16.02 1.14
C ASP A 137 -11.12 -14.61 1.25
N LEU A 138 -12.08 -14.27 0.38
CA LEU A 138 -12.66 -12.92 0.32
C LEU A 138 -13.47 -12.56 1.57
N GLY A 139 -14.08 -13.56 2.21
CA GLY A 139 -14.88 -13.37 3.44
C GLY A 139 -14.03 -13.21 4.70
N CYS A 140 -13.01 -14.06 4.91
CA CYS A 140 -12.21 -14.03 6.13
C CYS A 140 -11.20 -12.88 6.17
N CYS A 141 -10.74 -12.38 5.02
CA CYS A 141 -9.68 -11.37 4.98
C CYS A 141 -10.14 -9.97 5.37
N LEU A 142 -11.36 -9.55 5.02
CA LEU A 142 -11.82 -8.17 5.29
C LEU A 142 -12.09 -7.97 6.78
N GLU A 143 -12.78 -8.90 7.44
CA GLU A 143 -13.09 -8.79 8.87
C GLU A 143 -11.85 -8.92 9.77
N GLU A 144 -10.95 -9.84 9.45
CA GLU A 144 -9.70 -10.03 10.19
C GLU A 144 -8.76 -8.83 10.02
N ARG A 145 -8.70 -8.24 8.81
CA ARG A 145 -7.94 -7.02 8.55
C ARG A 145 -8.59 -5.81 9.20
N GLU A 146 -9.91 -5.69 9.18
CA GLU A 146 -10.61 -4.61 9.86
C GLU A 146 -10.39 -4.67 11.38
N ARG A 147 -10.40 -5.85 11.99
CA ARG A 147 -9.99 -6.04 13.40
C ARG A 147 -8.55 -5.60 13.64
N ARG A 148 -7.61 -5.93 12.75
CA ARG A 148 -6.20 -5.46 12.83
C ARG A 148 -6.05 -3.95 12.59
N ALA A 149 -6.91 -3.36 11.77
CA ALA A 149 -6.94 -1.92 11.52
C ALA A 149 -7.42 -1.15 12.75
N GLN A 150 -8.43 -1.68 13.46
CA GLN A 150 -8.92 -1.11 14.73
C GLN A 150 -7.92 -1.30 15.87
N HIS A 151 -7.12 -2.36 15.83
CA HIS A 151 -6.13 -2.71 16.85
C HIS A 151 -4.73 -2.81 16.22
N PRO A 152 -4.15 -1.70 15.75
CA PRO A 152 -2.80 -1.73 15.22
C PRO A 152 -1.89 -2.19 16.36
N ARG A 153 -1.28 -3.38 16.20
CA ARG A 153 -0.34 -3.91 17.18
C ARG A 153 0.65 -2.80 17.48
N ARG A 154 0.63 -2.28 18.72
CA ARG A 154 1.63 -1.32 19.20
C ARG A 154 2.98 -1.94 18.83
N ARG A 155 3.69 -1.34 17.87
CA ARG A 155 5.06 -1.73 17.57
C ARG A 155 5.75 -1.75 18.92
N ARG A 156 6.16 -2.94 19.38
CA ARG A 156 6.99 -3.05 20.58
C ARG A 156 8.15 -2.12 20.33
N ALA A 157 8.19 -0.99 21.03
CA ALA A 157 9.34 -0.13 21.02
C ALA A 157 10.49 -1.03 21.43
N SER A 158 11.39 -1.32 20.49
CA SER A 158 12.65 -2.00 20.79
C SER A 158 13.35 -1.12 21.81
N LYS A 159 13.17 -1.46 23.09
CA LYS A 159 13.86 -0.84 24.20
C LYS A 159 15.33 -1.14 23.96
N LYS A 160 16.04 -0.19 23.35
CA LYS A 160 17.49 -0.16 23.25
C LYS A 160 17.98 -0.36 24.68
N LYS A 161 18.46 -1.55 25.00
CA LYS A 161 19.22 -1.78 26.23
C LYS A 161 20.50 -0.96 26.05
N ASN A 162 20.52 0.22 26.65
CA ASN A 162 21.77 0.94 26.84
C ASN A 162 22.65 0.00 27.67
N GLY A 163 23.81 -0.33 27.13
CA GLY A 163 24.78 -1.19 27.81
C GLY A 163 25.23 -0.53 29.11
N ASP A 164 25.20 -1.30 30.19
CA ASP A 164 25.88 -0.94 31.42
C ASP A 164 27.40 -0.86 31.17
N PRO A 165 28.10 0.15 31.70
CA PRO A 165 29.55 0.19 31.63
C PRO A 165 30.13 -0.88 32.57
N SER A 166 31.03 -1.72 32.02
CA SER A 166 31.78 -2.70 32.79
C SER A 166 32.52 -2.06 33.97
N PRO A 167 32.53 -2.68 35.16
CA PRO A 167 33.40 -2.24 36.24
C PRO A 167 34.84 -2.61 35.91
N GLY A 168 35.72 -1.61 35.96
CA GLY A 168 37.15 -1.80 35.83
C GLY A 168 37.70 -2.70 36.93
N TYR A 169 38.61 -3.57 36.54
CA TYR A 169 39.60 -4.20 37.41
C TYR A 169 40.98 -3.75 36.97
#